data_AF-A0A345VG13-F1
#
_entry.id   AF-A0A345VG13-F1
#
_cell.length_a   1.000
_cell.length_b   1.000
_cell.length_c   1.000
_cell.angle_alpha   90.00
_cell.angle_beta   90.00
_cell.angle_gamma   90.00
#
_symmetry.space_group_name_H-M   'P 1'
#
loop_
_entity.id
_entity.type
_entity.pdbx_description
1 polymer ?
#
loop_
_entity_poly.entity_id
_entity_poly.type
_entity_poly.pdbx_seq_one_letter_code
_entity_poly.pdbx_strand_id
1 'polypeptide(L)'
;MTVRRAPKYVPFLILGGLVGIGVAAVLAYAFPGDASYDTSSVFGFFMVLCAAGGAILGAVVALVLDRLSVRRAQRAVVESVPESADGEPDGDGGYRA
;
A
#
# COMPACT_ATOMS: atom_id res chain seq x y z
N MET A 1 -18.48 5.45 17.20
CA MET A 1 -18.38 5.55 15.73
C MET A 1 -16.96 5.19 15.33
N THR A 2 -16.72 3.98 14.82
CA THR A 2 -15.37 3.49 14.49
C THR A 2 -15.01 3.88 13.07
N VAL A 3 -14.05 4.79 12.91
CA VAL A 3 -13.52 5.17 11.61
C VAL A 3 -12.63 4.03 11.11
N ARG A 4 -13.10 3.27 10.12
CA ARG A 4 -12.21 2.42 9.31
C ARG A 4 -11.25 3.36 8.59
N ARG A 5 -9.94 3.26 8.84
CA ARG A 5 -8.95 3.96 8.01
C ARG A 5 -9.12 3.45 6.58
N ALA A 6 -9.51 4.33 5.67
CA ALA A 6 -9.53 4.01 4.25
C ALA A 6 -8.10 3.63 3.82
N PRO A 7 -7.93 2.60 2.98
CA PRO A 7 -6.61 2.22 2.50
C PRO A 7 -5.99 3.37 1.69
N LYS A 8 -4.72 3.67 1.95
CA LYS A 8 -4.04 4.82 1.33
C LYS A 8 -3.46 4.45 -0.04
N TYR A 9 -4.32 4.28 -1.04
CA TYR A 9 -3.91 3.95 -2.41
C TYR A 9 -3.33 5.15 -3.18
N VAL A 10 -3.66 6.38 -2.77
CA VAL A 10 -3.23 7.64 -3.40
C VAL A 10 -1.71 7.75 -3.61
N PRO A 11 -0.83 7.54 -2.60
CA PRO A 11 0.61 7.63 -2.81
C PRO A 11 1.16 6.63 -3.82
N PHE A 12 0.59 5.42 -3.90
CA PHE A 12 1.01 4.41 -4.88
C PHE A 12 0.54 4.74 -6.30
N LEU A 13 -0.66 5.33 -6.44
CA LEU A 13 -1.14 5.87 -7.72
C LEU A 13 -0.19 6.97 -8.23
N ILE A 14 0.19 7.91 -7.35
CA ILE A 14 1.10 9.00 -7.70
C ILE A 14 2.48 8.44 -8.08
N LEU A 15 3.05 7.54 -7.27
CA LEU A 15 4.35 6.92 -7.56
C LEU A 15 4.33 6.18 -8.90
N GLY A 16 3.31 5.35 -9.13
CA GLY A 16 3.15 4.62 -10.39
C GLY A 16 3.00 5.54 -11.60
N GLY A 17 2.22 6.62 -11.46
CA GLY A 17 2.08 7.65 -12.49
C GLY A 17 3.41 8.35 -12.81
N LEU A 18 4.18 8.74 -11.78
CA LEU A 18 5.50 9.38 -11.96
C LEU A 18 6.50 8.45 -12.65
N VAL A 19 6.53 7.17 -12.27
CA VAL A 19 7.35 6.16 -12.95
C VAL A 19 6.92 6.02 -14.41
N GLY A 20 5.61 5.99 -14.69
CA GLY A 20 5.06 5.95 -16.03
C GLY A 20 5.46 7.16 -16.88
N ILE A 21 5.45 8.37 -16.32
CA ILE A 21 5.91 9.59 -16.99
C ILE A 21 7.41 9.49 -17.32
N GLY A 22 8.22 8.97 -16.41
CA GLY A 22 9.65 8.72 -16.65
C GLY A 22 9.88 7.76 -17.83
N VAL A 23 9.13 6.64 -17.87
CA VAL A 23 9.18 5.69 -18.99
C VAL A 23 8.78 6.35 -20.31
N ALA A 24 7.71 7.16 -20.32
CA ALA A 24 7.29 7.90 -21.51
C ALA A 24 8.35 8.89 -22.00
N ALA A 25 9.01 9.60 -21.09
CA ALA A 25 10.11 10.50 -21.45
C ALA A 25 11.27 9.73 -22.09
N VAL A 26 11.65 8.58 -21.52
CA VAL A 26 12.69 7.73 -22.12
C VAL A 26 12.26 7.28 -23.51
N LEU A 27 11.03 6.79 -23.69
CA LEU A 27 10.55 6.34 -25.01
C LEU A 27 10.55 7.47 -26.05
N ALA A 28 10.17 8.69 -25.66
CA ALA A 28 10.09 9.82 -26.57
C ALA A 28 11.46 10.43 -26.93
N TYR A 29 12.43 10.40 -26.01
CA TYR A 29 13.70 11.12 -26.16
C TYR A 29 14.93 10.19 -26.32
N ALA A 30 14.80 8.87 -26.14
CA ALA A 30 15.95 7.94 -26.24
C ALA A 30 16.39 7.66 -27.67
N PHE A 31 15.53 7.87 -28.67
CA PHE A 31 15.84 7.63 -30.07
C PHE A 31 15.99 8.95 -30.83
N PRO A 32 16.92 9.04 -31.81
CA PRO A 32 17.01 10.20 -32.69
C PRO A 32 15.67 10.37 -33.41
N GLY A 33 15.06 11.56 -33.27
CA GLY A 33 13.76 11.82 -33.86
C GLY A 33 13.82 11.83 -35.38
N ASP A 34 12.88 11.13 -36.03
CA ASP A 34 12.59 11.32 -37.44
C ASP A 34 11.88 12.67 -37.63
N ALA A 35 12.30 13.47 -38.62
CA ALA A 35 11.73 14.79 -38.90
C ALA A 35 10.21 14.77 -39.23
N SER A 36 9.64 13.60 -39.44
CA SER A 36 8.22 13.39 -39.74
C SER A 36 7.31 13.49 -38.51
N TYR A 37 7.84 13.34 -37.29
CA TYR A 37 7.03 13.34 -36.07
C TYR A 37 7.57 14.34 -35.05
N ASP A 38 6.67 15.19 -34.55
CA ASP A 38 6.98 16.10 -33.47
C ASP A 38 7.15 15.33 -32.16
N THR A 39 8.34 15.43 -31.56
CA THR A 39 8.73 14.71 -30.33
C THR A 39 7.79 15.05 -29.17
N SER A 40 7.24 16.27 -29.11
CA SER A 40 6.33 16.68 -28.03
C SER A 40 4.99 15.95 -28.10
N SER A 41 4.49 15.72 -29.31
CA SER A 41 3.28 14.95 -29.57
C SER A 41 3.46 13.46 -29.23
N VAL A 42 4.61 12.88 -29.60
CA VAL A 42 4.98 11.50 -29.26
C VAL A 42 5.09 11.34 -27.74
N PHE A 43 5.77 12.27 -27.07
CA PHE A 43 5.87 12.30 -25.61
C PHE A 43 4.49 12.36 -24.96
N GLY A 44 3.62 13.29 -25.38
CA GLY A 44 2.28 13.43 -24.83
C GLY A 44 1.45 12.14 -24.95
N PHE A 45 1.50 11.49 -26.12
CA PHE A 45 0.82 10.22 -26.35
C PHE A 45 1.30 9.12 -25.39
N PHE A 46 2.61 8.89 -25.32
CA PHE A 46 3.18 7.88 -24.43
C PHE A 46 3.01 8.25 -22.95
N MET A 47 3.05 9.55 -22.61
CA MET A 47 2.87 10.02 -21.24
C MET A 47 1.49 9.63 -20.72
N VAL A 48 0.43 9.87 -21.49
CA VAL A 48 -0.94 9.50 -21.07
C VAL A 48 -1.06 7.98 -20.87
N LEU A 49 -0.58 7.18 -21.82
CA LEU A 49 -0.64 5.72 -21.74
C LEU A 49 0.19 5.16 -20.58
N CYS A 50 1.44 5.60 -20.45
CA CYS A 50 2.36 5.10 -19.43
C CYS A 50 1.98 5.61 -18.05
N ALA A 51 1.51 6.85 -17.89
CA ALA A 51 1.04 7.36 -16.60
C ALA A 51 -0.22 6.63 -16.13
N ALA A 52 -1.19 6.40 -17.02
CA ALA A 52 -2.39 5.63 -16.70
C ALA A 52 -2.06 4.17 -16.35
N GLY A 53 -1.27 3.50 -17.19
CA GLY A 53 -0.82 2.13 -16.95
C GLY A 53 0.01 2.01 -15.66
N GLY A 54 0.93 2.94 -15.43
CA GLY A 54 1.75 3.03 -14.23
C GLY A 54 0.92 3.27 -12.98
N ALA A 55 -0.09 4.13 -13.03
CA ALA A 55 -1.02 4.34 -11.93
C ALA A 55 -1.83 3.06 -11.64
N ILE A 56 -2.34 2.37 -12.66
CA ILE A 56 -3.06 1.09 -12.49
C ILE A 56 -2.14 0.05 -11.81
N LEU A 57 -0.91 -0.11 -12.30
CA LEU A 57 0.08 -0.98 -11.68
C LEU A 57 0.37 -0.59 -10.23
N GLY A 58 0.55 0.70 -9.96
CA GLY A 58 0.72 1.24 -8.62
C GLY A 58 -0.46 0.89 -7.71
N ALA A 59 -1.70 1.04 -8.19
CA ALA A 59 -2.90 0.67 -7.45
C ALA A 59 -2.96 -0.84 -7.17
N VAL A 60 -2.62 -1.68 -8.15
CA VAL A 60 -2.57 -3.15 -7.95
C VAL A 60 -1.55 -3.51 -6.88
N VAL A 61 -0.34 -2.93 -6.93
CA VAL A 61 0.69 -3.12 -5.90
C VAL A 61 0.16 -2.68 -4.52
N ALA A 62 -0.52 -1.54 -4.47
CA ALA A 62 -1.10 -1.02 -3.24
C ALA A 62 -2.18 -1.95 -2.66
N LEU A 63 -3.04 -2.52 -3.52
CA LEU A 63 -4.06 -3.50 -3.12
C LEU A 63 -3.44 -4.78 -2.56
N VAL A 64 -2.35 -5.26 -3.18
CA VAL A 64 -1.62 -6.44 -2.71
C VAL A 64 -0.98 -6.17 -1.35
N LEU A 65 -0.29 -5.03 -1.20
CA LEU A 65 0.34 -4.64 0.05
C LEU A 65 -0.67 -4.37 1.16
N ASP A 66 -1.81 -3.74 0.86
CA ASP A 66 -2.89 -3.51 1.82
C ASP A 66 -3.48 -4.85 2.31
N ARG A 67 -3.73 -5.81 1.40
CA ARG A 67 -4.18 -7.15 1.77
C ARG A 67 -3.19 -7.89 2.67
N LEU A 68 -1.89 -7.78 2.39
CA LEU A 68 -0.83 -8.38 3.23
C LEU A 68 -0.75 -7.68 4.59
N SER A 69 -0.85 -6.36 4.61
CA SER A 69 -0.77 -5.53 5.81
C SER A 69 -1.93 -5.78 6.76
N VAL A 70 -3.17 -5.83 6.26
CA VAL A 70 -4.37 -6.16 7.05
C VAL A 70 -4.24 -7.53 7.71
N ARG A 71 -3.76 -8.55 6.97
CA ARG A 71 -3.52 -9.89 7.52
C ARG A 71 -2.46 -9.91 8.61
N ARG A 72 -1.40 -9.12 8.46
CA ARG A 72 -0.30 -9.04 9.45
C ARG A 72 -0.72 -8.26 10.70
N ALA A 73 -1.49 -7.18 10.55
CA ALA A 73 -2.06 -6.42 11.65
C ALA A 73 -3.01 -7.27 12.52
N GLN A 74 -3.78 -8.17 11.91
CA GLN A 74 -4.61 -9.11 12.67
C GLN A 74 -3.79 -10.07 13.53
N ARG A 75 -2.60 -10.51 13.09
CA ARG A 75 -1.74 -11.37 13.91
C ARG A 75 -1.11 -10.64 15.09
N ALA A 76 -0.72 -9.37 14.91
CA ALA A 76 -0.07 -8.60 15.98
C ALA A 76 -1.01 -8.22 17.14
N VAL A 77 -2.31 -8.05 16.89
CA VAL A 77 -3.31 -7.77 17.95
C VAL A 77 -3.64 -9.02 18.78
N VAL A 78 -3.41 -10.21 18.23
CA VAL A 78 -3.79 -11.48 18.88
C VAL A 78 -2.71 -11.97 19.87
N GLU A 79 -1.49 -11.44 19.83
CA GLU A 79 -0.35 -11.86 20.67
C GLU A 79 -0.23 -11.09 22.00
N SER A 80 -1.31 -10.63 22.62
CA SER A 80 -1.19 -9.95 23.92
C SER A 80 -2.36 -10.22 24.86
N VAL A 81 -2.34 -11.38 25.53
CA VAL A 81 -2.47 -11.49 27.00
C VAL A 81 -1.78 -12.79 27.43
N PRO A 82 -0.64 -12.76 28.17
CA PRO A 82 -0.31 -13.88 29.04
C PRO A 82 -1.35 -13.88 30.17
N GLU A 83 -2.32 -14.78 30.08
CA GLU A 83 -3.25 -15.06 31.17
C GLU A 83 -2.47 -15.80 32.24
N SER A 84 -1.84 -15.05 33.13
CA SER A 84 -1.01 -15.56 34.22
C SER A 84 -0.99 -14.54 35.35
N ALA A 85 -2.07 -14.51 36.14
CA ALA A 85 -2.02 -14.24 37.58
C ALA A 85 -3.33 -14.63 38.30
N ASP A 86 -4.06 -15.65 37.82
CA ASP A 86 -5.16 -16.25 38.57
C ASP A 86 -4.56 -17.40 39.39
N GLY A 87 -3.88 -17.02 40.46
CA GLY A 87 -3.21 -17.95 41.37
C GLY A 87 -3.38 -17.49 42.80
N GLU A 88 -4.63 -17.34 43.24
CA GLU A 88 -4.94 -17.31 44.67
C GLU A 88 -5.49 -18.68 45.06
N PRO A 89 -4.65 -19.59 45.60
CA PRO A 89 -5.15 -20.80 46.22
C PRO A 89 -5.66 -20.47 47.64
N ASP A 90 -6.97 -20.70 47.77
CA ASP A 90 -7.77 -20.98 48.95
C ASP A 90 -7.00 -21.42 50.23
N GLY A 91 -7.40 -20.91 51.39
CA GLY A 91 -6.77 -21.22 52.68
C GLY A 91 -7.51 -20.71 53.92
N ASP A 92 -8.68 -21.31 54.20
CA ASP A 92 -9.23 -21.75 55.50
C ASP A 92 -8.94 -20.96 56.81
N GLY A 93 -10.02 -20.64 57.54
CA GLY A 93 -10.07 -20.94 58.98
C GLY A 93 -10.44 -19.80 59.93
N GLY A 94 -11.70 -19.76 60.41
CA GLY A 94 -11.99 -19.01 61.64
C GLY A 94 -13.44 -18.67 61.98
N TYR A 95 -14.35 -19.64 62.07
CA TYR A 95 -15.58 -19.48 62.87
C TYR A 95 -15.33 -20.00 64.30
N ARG A 96 -15.11 -19.09 65.27
CA ARG A 96 -15.29 -19.29 66.73
C ARG A 96 -15.64 -17.94 67.33
N ALA A 97 -16.92 -17.72 67.65
CA ALA A 97 -17.58 -17.97 68.94
C ALA A 97 -17.42 -16.78 69.89
#